data_AF-A0A368ZZP8-F1
#
_entry.id   AF-A0A368ZZP8-F1
#
_cell.length_a   1.000
_cell.length_b   1.000
_cell.length_c   1.000
_cell.angle_alpha   90.00
_cell.angle_beta   90.00
_cell.angle_gamma   90.00
#
_symmetry.space_group_name_H-M   'P 1'
#
loop_
_entity.id
_entity.type
_entity.pdbx_description
1 polymer ?
#
loop_
_entity_poly.entity_id
_entity_poly.type
_entity_poly.pdbx_seq_one_letter_code
_entity_poly.pdbx_strand_id
1 'polypeptide(L)'
;MNELWLGASTESADYIFLLPNKPEFPSHFLTKDFTNADVATLIEVNGNHWRKIFTIMAKLAVPDDSTWRTFRDVDLLERVGIAFSVDQIHNFKGIVFIVGKTFESVYPVPDHAELIGDKHQAKISLPYIWCPYLDYRQFPNSLIEALRECILEK
;
A
#
# COMPACT_ATOMS: atom_id res chain seq x y z
N MET A 1 15.54 2.54 14.22
CA MET A 1 14.54 2.02 13.27
C MET A 1 13.62 3.16 12.89
N ASN A 2 13.53 3.50 11.60
CA ASN A 2 12.46 4.38 11.13
C ASN A 2 11.20 3.53 11.12
N GLU A 3 10.44 3.56 12.21
CA GLU A 3 9.21 2.80 12.33
C GLU A 3 8.17 3.35 11.36
N LEU A 4 7.71 2.49 10.46
CA LEU A 4 6.49 2.74 9.72
C LEU A 4 5.32 2.71 10.69
N TRP A 5 4.23 3.37 10.30
CA TRP A 5 3.12 3.54 11.23
C TRP A 5 2.33 2.23 11.44
N LEU A 6 2.25 1.38 10.41
CA LEU A 6 1.61 0.07 10.46
C LEU A 6 2.34 -0.90 9.53
N GLY A 7 2.39 -2.17 9.90
CA GLY A 7 2.96 -3.24 9.11
C GLY A 7 4.48 -3.35 9.22
N ALA A 8 5.10 -3.88 8.17
CA ALA A 8 6.53 -4.16 8.10
C ALA A 8 7.36 -2.88 8.33
N SER A 9 8.60 -3.01 8.82
CA SER A 9 9.50 -1.86 8.92
C SER A 9 10.15 -1.54 7.57
N THR A 10 10.84 -0.40 7.45
CA THR A 10 11.61 -0.08 6.23
C THR A 10 12.75 -1.06 5.94
N GLU A 11 13.13 -1.91 6.91
CA GLU A 11 14.20 -2.92 6.74
C GLU A 11 13.66 -4.25 6.22
N SER A 12 12.38 -4.57 6.47
CA SER A 12 11.76 -5.86 6.12
C SER A 12 10.65 -5.76 5.08
N ALA A 13 10.14 -4.56 4.79
CA ALA A 13 9.06 -4.37 3.85
C ALA A 13 9.50 -4.64 2.40
N ASP A 14 8.71 -5.43 1.67
CA ASP A 14 8.83 -5.55 0.22
C ASP A 14 8.31 -4.29 -0.48
N TYR A 15 7.22 -3.75 0.05
CA TYR A 15 6.52 -2.58 -0.47
C TYR A 15 6.12 -1.64 0.66
N ILE A 16 6.08 -0.34 0.36
CA ILE A 16 5.46 0.65 1.24
C ILE A 16 4.30 1.34 0.52
N PHE A 17 3.17 1.50 1.21
CA PHE A 17 2.07 2.34 0.77
C PHE A 17 2.01 3.61 1.63
N LEU A 18 2.24 4.76 1.00
CA LEU A 18 2.06 6.07 1.61
C LEU A 18 0.59 6.51 1.41
N LEU A 19 -0.20 6.39 2.47
CA LEU A 19 -1.63 6.67 2.48
C LEU A 19 -1.96 8.03 3.12
N PRO A 20 -3.02 8.72 2.67
CA PRO A 20 -3.40 10.02 3.24
C PRO A 20 -4.20 9.93 4.53
N ASN A 21 -4.88 8.80 4.80
CA ASN A 21 -5.81 8.64 5.91
C ASN A 21 -5.45 7.41 6.73
N LYS A 22 -5.40 7.56 8.06
CA LYS A 22 -5.12 6.48 9.02
C LYS A 22 -6.37 5.63 9.29
N PRO A 23 -6.22 4.34 9.62
CA PRO A 23 -7.31 3.56 10.17
C PRO A 23 -7.61 4.00 11.60
N GLU A 24 -8.84 3.78 12.02
CA GLU A 24 -9.22 3.72 13.42
C GLU A 24 -8.65 2.42 14.04
N PHE A 25 -8.25 2.49 15.31
CA PHE A 25 -7.72 1.33 16.03
C PHE A 25 -8.74 0.85 17.06
N PRO A 26 -8.80 -0.46 17.32
CA PRO A 26 -9.58 -0.96 18.44
C PRO A 26 -9.10 -0.31 19.74
N SER A 27 -10.04 0.05 20.61
CA SER A 27 -9.77 0.76 21.87
C SER A 27 -8.83 0.02 22.84
N HIS A 28 -8.64 -1.29 22.65
CA HIS A 28 -7.74 -2.13 23.46
C HIS A 28 -6.29 -2.13 22.97
N PHE A 29 -5.97 -1.54 21.82
CA PHE A 29 -4.58 -1.30 21.41
C PHE A 29 -4.02 -0.13 22.21
N LEU A 30 -3.49 -0.44 23.40
CA LEU A 30 -2.80 0.54 24.24
C LEU A 30 -1.43 0.87 23.64
N THR A 31 -1.25 2.15 23.27
CA THR A 31 0.03 2.84 23.04
C THR A 31 1.07 2.07 22.21
N LYS A 32 1.08 2.33 20.90
CA LYS A 32 2.21 2.15 19.96
C LYS A 32 2.75 0.74 19.69
N ASP A 33 2.34 -0.31 20.40
CA ASP A 33 2.66 -1.69 20.01
C ASP A 33 1.71 -2.17 18.92
N PHE A 34 1.91 -1.63 17.71
CA PHE A 34 1.21 -2.01 16.48
C PHE A 34 1.63 -3.40 15.96
N THR A 35 2.57 -4.05 16.63
CA THR A 35 3.09 -5.39 16.34
C THR A 35 2.03 -6.49 16.40
N ASN A 36 0.88 -6.26 17.06
CA ASN A 36 -0.20 -7.24 17.18
C ASN A 36 -1.46 -6.89 16.38
N ALA A 37 -1.43 -5.85 15.53
CA ALA A 37 -2.60 -5.50 14.74
C ALA A 37 -2.72 -6.49 13.57
N ASP A 38 -3.76 -7.32 13.58
CA ASP A 38 -4.08 -8.17 12.44
C ASP A 38 -5.07 -7.47 11.49
N VAL A 39 -5.08 -7.90 10.23
CA VAL A 39 -5.91 -7.29 9.18
C VAL A 39 -7.40 -7.50 9.43
N ALA A 40 -7.82 -8.62 10.02
CA ALA A 40 -9.22 -8.90 10.30
C ALA A 40 -9.79 -7.93 11.34
N THR A 41 -9.05 -7.71 12.44
CA THR A 41 -9.37 -6.77 13.51
C THR A 41 -9.44 -5.34 12.98
N LEU A 42 -8.50 -4.92 12.13
CA LEU A 42 -8.54 -3.60 11.50
C LEU A 42 -9.75 -3.43 10.58
N ILE A 43 -10.13 -4.49 9.83
CA ILE A 43 -11.33 -4.50 9.00
C ILE A 43 -12.60 -4.44 9.84
N GLU A 44 -12.65 -5.10 10.99
CA GLU A 44 -13.82 -5.07 11.87
C GLU A 44 -14.11 -3.65 12.35
N VAL A 45 -13.08 -2.91 12.75
CA VAL A 45 -13.22 -1.51 13.22
C VAL A 45 -13.51 -0.54 12.08
N ASN A 46 -12.83 -0.67 10.95
CA ASN A 46 -12.87 0.32 9.87
C ASN A 46 -13.86 -0.02 8.74
N GLY A 47 -14.40 -1.23 8.76
CA GLY A 47 -15.38 -1.72 7.80
C GLY A 47 -14.87 -1.86 6.36
N ASN A 48 -15.81 -1.75 5.43
CA ASN A 48 -15.61 -2.05 4.01
C ASN A 48 -14.55 -1.14 3.34
N HIS A 49 -14.30 0.05 3.89
CA HIS A 49 -13.31 0.97 3.33
C HIS A 49 -11.91 0.37 3.40
N TRP A 50 -11.44 0.03 4.61
CA TRP A 50 -10.10 -0.55 4.80
C TRP A 50 -9.98 -1.98 4.29
N ARG A 51 -11.08 -2.75 4.27
CA ARG A 51 -11.09 -4.06 3.59
C ARG A 51 -10.66 -3.96 2.12
N LYS A 52 -11.13 -2.93 1.38
CA LYS A 52 -10.73 -2.71 -0.01
C LYS A 52 -9.26 -2.36 -0.12
N ILE A 53 -8.78 -1.46 0.73
CA ILE A 53 -7.38 -1.02 0.78
C ILE A 53 -6.46 -2.23 0.96
N PHE A 54 -6.66 -3.03 2.01
CA PHE A 54 -5.84 -4.21 2.26
C PHE A 54 -5.95 -5.26 1.16
N THR A 55 -7.14 -5.43 0.57
CA THR A 55 -7.31 -6.36 -0.55
C THR A 55 -6.51 -5.94 -1.77
N ILE A 56 -6.51 -4.65 -2.14
CA ILE A 56 -5.75 -4.14 -3.27
C ILE A 56 -4.24 -4.23 -2.99
N MET A 57 -3.79 -3.88 -1.78
CA MET A 57 -2.38 -4.05 -1.37
C MET A 57 -1.93 -5.51 -1.50
N ALA A 58 -2.70 -6.45 -0.95
CA ALA A 58 -2.40 -7.87 -1.03
C ALA A 58 -2.33 -8.37 -2.48
N LYS A 59 -3.29 -7.95 -3.31
CA LYS A 59 -3.27 -8.25 -4.74
C LYS A 59 -2.09 -7.64 -5.47
N LEU A 60 -1.52 -6.53 -5.05
CA LEU A 60 -0.32 -5.97 -5.68
C LEU A 60 0.95 -6.70 -5.21
N ALA A 61 0.98 -7.18 -3.97
CA ALA A 61 2.19 -7.71 -3.33
C ALA A 61 2.45 -9.21 -3.59
N VAL A 62 1.43 -10.02 -3.92
CA VAL A 62 1.63 -11.46 -4.12
C VAL A 62 2.17 -11.78 -5.52
N PRO A 63 3.14 -12.69 -5.67
CA PRO A 63 3.54 -13.17 -7.01
C PRO A 63 2.42 -13.91 -7.74
N ASP A 64 1.63 -14.72 -7.02
CA ASP A 64 0.48 -15.45 -7.54
C ASP A 64 -0.84 -14.84 -7.03
N ASP A 65 -1.66 -14.29 -7.94
CA ASP A 65 -2.95 -13.70 -7.60
C ASP A 65 -3.88 -14.70 -6.88
N SER A 66 -3.74 -16.01 -7.08
CA SER A 66 -4.58 -16.99 -6.37
C SER A 66 -4.41 -16.96 -4.84
N THR A 67 -3.27 -16.43 -4.37
CA THR A 67 -2.87 -16.45 -2.95
C THR A 67 -3.20 -15.16 -2.19
N TRP A 68 -3.73 -14.12 -2.85
CA TRP A 68 -3.89 -12.80 -2.23
C TRP A 68 -4.76 -12.84 -0.96
N ARG A 69 -5.72 -13.76 -0.85
CA ARG A 69 -6.60 -13.88 0.33
C ARG A 69 -5.83 -14.28 1.57
N THR A 70 -5.08 -15.38 1.46
CA THR A 70 -4.24 -15.88 2.55
C THR A 70 -3.18 -14.84 2.91
N PHE A 71 -2.53 -14.27 1.89
CA PHE A 71 -1.54 -13.22 2.12
C PHE A 71 -2.14 -12.00 2.84
N ARG A 72 -3.32 -11.53 2.42
CA ARG A 72 -4.01 -10.41 3.06
C ARG A 72 -4.22 -10.67 4.55
N ASP A 73 -4.68 -11.87 4.89
CA ASP A 73 -5.13 -12.19 6.24
C ASP A 73 -3.98 -12.58 7.18
N VAL A 74 -2.86 -13.08 6.64
CA VAL A 74 -1.75 -13.63 7.44
C VAL A 74 -0.46 -12.83 7.28
N ASP A 75 -0.03 -12.55 6.05
CA ASP A 75 1.34 -12.08 5.76
C ASP A 75 1.43 -10.57 5.47
N LEU A 76 0.31 -9.92 5.16
CA LEU A 76 0.28 -8.57 4.60
C LEU A 76 1.03 -7.58 5.47
N LEU A 77 0.77 -7.57 6.77
CA LEU A 77 1.38 -6.62 7.70
C LEU A 77 2.80 -7.03 8.13
N GLU A 78 3.26 -8.23 7.80
CA GLU A 78 4.65 -8.65 8.01
C GLU A 78 5.55 -8.24 6.84
N ARG A 79 4.98 -8.12 5.64
CA ARG A 79 5.71 -7.88 4.38
C ARG A 79 5.47 -6.52 3.76
N VAL A 80 4.36 -5.86 4.10
CA VAL A 80 4.00 -4.54 3.55
C VAL A 80 4.00 -3.52 4.67
N GLY A 81 4.70 -2.41 4.41
CA GLY A 81 4.72 -1.24 5.27
C GLY A 81 3.65 -0.23 4.87
N ILE A 82 3.05 0.44 5.86
CA ILE A 82 2.08 1.52 5.63
C ILE A 82 2.56 2.78 6.34
N ALA A 83 2.73 3.83 5.55
CA ALA A 83 3.16 5.14 5.99
C ALA A 83 2.02 6.16 5.84
N PHE A 84 2.03 7.19 6.69
CA PHE A 84 1.10 8.33 6.60
C PHE A 84 1.82 9.68 6.56
N SER A 85 3.15 9.67 6.54
CA SER A 85 3.97 10.85 6.29
C SER A 85 5.20 10.49 5.44
N VAL A 86 5.70 11.48 4.70
CA VAL A 86 6.88 11.34 3.84
C VAL A 86 8.12 10.98 4.64
N ASP A 87 8.26 11.51 5.87
CA ASP A 87 9.43 11.23 6.71
C ASP A 87 9.58 9.76 7.08
N GLN A 88 8.48 8.98 7.07
CA GLN A 88 8.49 7.55 7.39
C GLN A 88 9.13 6.69 6.31
N ILE A 89 9.12 7.15 5.06
CA ILE A 89 9.63 6.38 3.92
C ILE A 89 11.07 6.74 3.56
N HIS A 90 11.70 7.64 4.33
CA HIS A 90 13.10 8.00 4.13
C HIS A 90 14.02 6.77 4.21
N ASN A 91 14.91 6.65 3.24
CA ASN A 91 15.89 5.58 3.07
C ASN A 91 15.32 4.19 2.75
N PHE A 92 14.02 4.07 2.48
CA PHE A 92 13.48 2.81 1.96
C PHE A 92 14.01 2.54 0.54
N LYS A 93 14.45 1.30 0.29
CA LYS A 93 15.08 0.90 -0.98
C LYS A 93 14.14 0.13 -1.92
N GLY A 94 12.99 -0.31 -1.42
CA GLY A 94 11.99 -1.03 -2.20
C GLY A 94 11.00 -0.10 -2.89
N ILE A 95 9.91 -0.67 -3.40
CA ILE A 95 8.88 0.06 -4.16
C ILE A 95 7.93 0.80 -3.21
N VAL A 96 7.67 2.08 -3.50
CA VAL A 96 6.74 2.92 -2.75
C VAL A 96 5.55 3.32 -3.61
N PHE A 97 4.36 2.96 -3.15
CA PHE A 97 3.09 3.44 -3.70
C PHE A 97 2.72 4.77 -3.03
N ILE A 98 2.68 5.85 -3.81
CA ILE A 98 2.16 7.15 -3.42
C ILE A 98 0.67 7.16 -3.77
N VAL A 99 -0.19 7.09 -2.75
CA VAL A 99 -1.63 6.82 -2.95
C VAL A 99 -2.45 8.10 -2.94
N GLY A 100 -3.24 8.31 -3.99
CA GLY A 100 -4.05 9.52 -4.17
C GLY A 100 -3.19 10.74 -4.48
N LYS A 101 -3.74 11.94 -4.24
CA LYS A 101 -3.11 13.21 -4.63
C LYS A 101 -2.49 14.00 -3.49
N THR A 102 -2.69 13.56 -2.25
CA THR A 102 -2.33 14.32 -1.05
C THR A 102 -0.83 14.65 -0.98
N PHE A 103 0.03 13.78 -1.52
CA PHE A 103 1.47 13.93 -1.44
C PHE A 103 2.12 14.45 -2.73
N GLU A 104 1.35 14.82 -3.76
CA GLU A 104 1.91 15.27 -5.05
C GLU A 104 2.77 16.55 -4.94
N SER A 105 2.51 17.40 -3.93
CA SER A 105 3.33 18.60 -3.71
C SER A 105 4.74 18.30 -3.18
N VAL A 106 4.90 17.17 -2.47
CA VAL A 106 6.18 16.75 -1.86
C VAL A 106 6.85 15.67 -2.72
N TYR A 107 6.06 14.79 -3.32
CA TYR A 107 6.46 13.81 -4.32
C TYR A 107 5.76 14.12 -5.65
N PRO A 108 6.25 15.10 -6.42
CA PRO A 108 5.70 15.38 -7.73
C PRO A 108 5.96 14.19 -8.66
N VAL A 109 5.02 13.96 -9.56
CA VAL A 109 5.18 12.97 -10.63
C VAL A 109 6.22 13.50 -11.63
N PRO A 110 7.29 12.76 -11.93
CA PRO A 110 8.23 13.13 -12.99
C PRO A 110 7.57 13.16 -14.37
N ASP A 111 8.01 14.07 -15.24
CA ASP A 111 7.49 14.19 -16.62
C ASP A 111 7.72 12.94 -17.47
N HIS A 112 8.72 12.13 -17.11
CA HIS A 112 9.08 10.89 -17.79
C HIS A 112 8.42 9.64 -17.16
N ALA A 113 7.50 9.82 -16.21
CA ALA A 113 6.81 8.69 -15.61
C ALA A 113 5.92 7.98 -16.64
N GLU A 114 6.01 6.65 -16.66
CA GLU A 114 5.21 5.80 -17.54
C GLU A 114 3.76 5.72 -17.05
N LEU A 115 2.80 5.83 -17.97
CA LEU A 115 1.38 5.67 -17.66
C LEU A 115 0.97 4.21 -17.81
N ILE A 116 0.45 3.63 -16.72
CA ILE A 116 -0.03 2.25 -16.69
C ILE A 116 -1.54 2.23 -16.46
N GLY A 117 -2.24 1.46 -17.29
CA GLY A 117 -3.70 1.34 -17.30
C GLY A 117 -4.38 2.20 -18.37
N ASP A 118 -5.69 1.99 -18.53
CA ASP A 118 -6.49 2.65 -19.56
C ASP A 118 -7.34 3.79 -18.94
N LYS A 119 -8.61 3.51 -18.59
CA LYS A 119 -9.51 4.50 -17.98
C LYS A 119 -9.03 5.01 -16.60
N HIS A 120 -8.46 4.11 -15.81
CA HIS A 120 -7.82 4.45 -14.54
C HIS A 120 -6.34 4.20 -14.70
N GLN A 121 -5.53 5.17 -14.25
CA GLN A 121 -4.11 5.18 -14.55
C GLN A 121 -3.29 5.35 -13.28
N ALA A 122 -2.19 4.61 -13.21
CA ALA A 122 -1.08 4.88 -12.33
C ALA A 122 0.08 5.43 -13.16
N LYS A 123 1.01 6.12 -12.50
CA LYS A 123 2.23 6.64 -13.08
C LYS A 123 3.41 5.98 -12.41
N ILE A 124 4.35 5.44 -13.18
CA ILE A 124 5.51 4.71 -12.67
C ILE A 124 6.78 5.47 -13.03
N SER A 125 7.56 5.77 -12.00
CA SER A 125 8.98 6.10 -12.13
C SER A 125 9.68 5.44 -10.95
N LEU A 126 10.07 4.17 -11.15
CA LEU A 126 10.59 3.32 -10.08
C LEU A 126 11.73 4.03 -9.31
N PRO A 127 11.77 3.87 -7.97
CA PRO A 127 10.96 2.95 -7.17
C PRO A 127 9.57 3.49 -6.80
N TYR A 128 9.12 4.62 -7.35
CA TYR A 128 7.87 5.26 -6.99
C TYR A 128 6.74 4.96 -7.97
N ILE A 129 5.56 4.69 -7.42
CA ILE A 129 4.32 4.47 -8.17
C ILE A 129 3.26 5.41 -7.63
N TRP A 130 2.86 6.39 -8.43
CA TRP A 130 1.75 7.28 -8.11
C TRP A 130 0.46 6.64 -8.62
N CYS A 131 -0.46 6.35 -7.71
CA CYS A 131 -1.66 5.61 -8.07
C CYS A 131 -2.93 6.24 -7.47
N PRO A 132 -4.11 5.94 -8.04
CA PRO A 132 -5.37 6.39 -7.47
C PRO A 132 -5.58 5.84 -6.05
N TYR A 133 -6.58 6.36 -5.35
CA TYR A 133 -6.90 5.82 -4.04
C TYR A 133 -7.32 4.34 -4.14
N LEU A 134 -6.94 3.52 -3.16
CA LEU A 134 -7.16 2.07 -3.15
C LEU A 134 -8.63 1.71 -2.85
N ASP A 135 -9.52 2.10 -3.76
CA ASP A 135 -10.94 1.77 -3.81
C ASP A 135 -11.27 1.32 -5.24
N TYR A 136 -12.01 0.22 -5.41
CA TYR A 136 -12.30 -0.36 -6.73
C TYR A 136 -12.97 0.58 -7.75
N ARG A 137 -13.59 1.67 -7.31
CA ARG A 137 -14.13 2.69 -8.22
C ARG A 137 -13.03 3.48 -8.93
N GLN A 138 -11.85 3.56 -8.31
CA GLN A 138 -10.67 4.28 -8.81
C GLN A 138 -9.53 3.32 -9.20
N PHE A 139 -9.49 2.14 -8.60
CA PHE A 139 -8.43 1.15 -8.73
C PHE A 139 -9.05 -0.22 -9.11
N PRO A 140 -9.54 -0.37 -10.35
CA PRO A 140 -10.18 -1.60 -10.81
C PRO A 140 -9.18 -2.77 -10.92
N ASN A 141 -9.67 -4.00 -11.01
CA ASN A 141 -8.81 -5.18 -11.21
C ASN A 141 -7.91 -5.05 -12.45
N SER A 142 -8.39 -4.43 -13.53
CA SER A 142 -7.59 -4.19 -14.73
C SER A 142 -6.35 -3.31 -14.47
N LEU A 143 -6.42 -2.37 -13.52
CA LEU A 143 -5.26 -1.56 -13.13
C LEU A 143 -4.34 -2.35 -12.20
N ILE A 144 -4.89 -3.22 -11.34
CA ILE A 144 -4.09 -4.14 -10.52
C ILE A 144 -3.27 -5.07 -11.42
N GLU A 145 -3.92 -5.70 -12.40
CA GLU A 145 -3.29 -6.60 -13.37
C GLU A 145 -2.16 -5.91 -14.13
N ALA A 146 -2.45 -4.74 -14.74
CA ALA A 146 -1.44 -3.98 -15.47
C ALA A 146 -0.24 -3.54 -14.60
N LEU A 147 -0.49 -3.15 -13.35
CA LEU A 147 0.60 -2.78 -12.43
C LEU A 147 1.43 -3.99 -11.99
N ARG A 148 0.80 -5.14 -11.79
CA ARG A 148 1.48 -6.38 -11.41
C ARG A 148 2.50 -6.80 -12.48
N GLU A 149 2.13 -6.70 -13.75
CA GLU A 149 3.05 -6.97 -14.88
C GLU A 149 4.31 -6.09 -14.76
N CYS A 150 4.16 -4.80 -14.44
CA CYS A 150 5.30 -3.88 -14.32
C CYS A 150 6.21 -4.14 -13.10
N ILE A 151 5.65 -4.60 -11.97
CA ILE A 151 6.39 -4.72 -10.69
C ILE A 151 6.86 -6.14 -10.37
N LEU A 152 6.31 -7.18 -11.00
CA LEU A 152 6.67 -8.58 -10.77
C LEU A 152 7.55 -9.17 -11.89
N GLU A 153 7.57 -8.58 -13.09
CA GLU A 153 8.39 -9.06 -14.22
C GLU A 153 9.83 -8.51 -14.20
N LYS A 154 10.31 -7.94 -13.09
CA LYS A 154 11.66 -7.37 -12.95
C LYS A 154 12.46 -7.97 -11.80
#